data_AF-A0A141RML7-F1
#
_entry.id   AF-A0A141RML7-F1
#
_cell.length_a   1.000
_cell.length_b   1.000
_cell.length_c   1.000
_cell.angle_alpha   90.00
_cell.angle_beta   90.00
_cell.angle_gamma   90.00
#
_symmetry.space_group_name_H-M   'P 1'
#
loop_
_entity.id
_entity.type
_entity.pdbx_description
1 polymer ?
#
loop_
_entity_poly.entity_id
_entity_poly.type
_entity_poly.pdbx_seq_one_letter_code
_entity_poly.pdbx_strand_id
1 'polypeptide(L)'
;IEEVLLNYAEAMCETGQFTQAVADESINKLRRRAGVADMKVADIDDSFDPNRGRYYPKGNEQGVLVDPVLWEVRRERIVELMGEGFGFYDIRRWRMAPWFLNRQFKGMWMTKDKFRHGAQFLLNETTGGPDPADGAMTEGYIYLQPDPIKAGEGWQERYYLYEVPTQEIILNPALAPNNPGWE
;
A
#
# COMPACT_ATOMS: atom_id res chain seq x y z
N ILE A 1 12.39 -15.10 -12.04
CA ILE A 1 11.25 -15.71 -12.80
C ILE A 1 9.90 -15.34 -12.18
N GLU A 2 9.89 -15.11 -10.88
CA GLU A 2 8.80 -14.67 -10.00
C GLU A 2 8.06 -13.46 -10.56
N GLU A 3 8.79 -12.37 -10.83
CA GLU A 3 8.22 -11.14 -11.35
C GLU A 3 7.46 -11.34 -12.68
N VAL A 4 7.98 -12.20 -13.57
CA VAL A 4 7.34 -12.50 -14.85
C VAL A 4 5.99 -13.21 -14.65
N LEU A 5 5.92 -14.14 -13.69
CA LEU A 5 4.66 -14.82 -13.35
C LEU A 5 3.65 -13.86 -12.73
N LEU A 6 4.10 -12.93 -11.88
CA LEU A 6 3.26 -11.89 -11.28
C LEU A 6 2.76 -10.87 -12.33
N ASN A 7 3.65 -10.44 -13.24
CA ASN A 7 3.29 -9.54 -14.34
C ASN A 7 2.25 -10.19 -15.27
N TYR A 8 2.42 -11.48 -15.58
CA TYR A 8 1.46 -12.25 -16.36
C TYR A 8 0.11 -12.35 -15.65
N ALA A 9 0.09 -12.74 -14.36
CA ALA A 9 -1.13 -12.83 -13.56
C ALA A 9 -1.91 -11.51 -13.54
N GLU A 10 -1.22 -10.40 -13.27
CA GLU A 10 -1.85 -9.07 -13.22
C GLU A 10 -2.41 -8.65 -14.58
N ALA A 11 -1.67 -8.85 -15.68
CA ALA A 11 -2.16 -8.56 -17.02
C ALA A 11 -3.40 -9.40 -17.40
N MET A 12 -3.46 -10.65 -16.96
CA MET A 12 -4.62 -11.51 -17.17
C MET A 12 -5.82 -11.03 -16.34
N CYS A 13 -5.62 -10.49 -15.13
CA CYS A 13 -6.70 -9.86 -14.36
C CYS A 13 -7.24 -8.61 -15.07
N GLU A 14 -6.36 -7.69 -15.48
CA GLU A 14 -6.73 -6.42 -16.11
C GLU A 14 -7.43 -6.61 -17.48
N THR A 15 -7.18 -7.74 -18.15
CA THR A 15 -7.86 -8.11 -19.41
C THR A 15 -9.07 -9.02 -19.22
N GLY A 16 -9.46 -9.35 -17.97
CA GLY A 16 -10.62 -10.19 -17.68
C GLY A 16 -10.44 -11.68 -18.03
N GLN A 17 -9.19 -12.14 -18.16
CA GLN A 17 -8.83 -13.50 -18.57
C GLN A 17 -8.20 -14.33 -17.44
N PHE A 18 -8.14 -13.81 -16.21
CA PHE A 18 -7.60 -14.53 -15.08
C PHE A 18 -8.54 -15.66 -14.62
N THR A 19 -8.21 -16.89 -15.03
CA THR A 19 -8.94 -18.11 -14.65
C THR A 19 -8.16 -18.91 -13.62
N GLN A 20 -8.76 -19.98 -13.07
CA GLN A 20 -8.03 -20.91 -12.20
C GLN A 20 -6.78 -21.50 -12.89
N ALA A 21 -6.86 -21.83 -14.18
CA ALA A 21 -5.72 -22.35 -14.93
C ALA A 21 -4.57 -21.32 -15.00
N VAL A 22 -4.90 -20.03 -15.19
CA VAL A 22 -3.93 -18.94 -15.16
C VAL A 22 -3.31 -18.79 -13.76
N ALA A 23 -4.12 -18.89 -12.70
CA ALA A 23 -3.60 -18.90 -11.33
C ALA A 23 -2.64 -20.08 -11.09
N ASP A 24 -2.99 -21.28 -11.55
CA ASP A 24 -2.23 -22.52 -11.40
C ASP A 24 -0.85 -22.48 -12.10
N GLU A 25 -0.78 -21.83 -13.26
CA GLU A 25 0.47 -21.69 -14.02
C GLU A 25 1.31 -20.48 -13.60
N SER A 26 0.75 -19.53 -12.84
CA SER A 26 1.41 -18.31 -12.35
C SER A 26 1.55 -18.27 -10.82
N ILE A 27 0.63 -17.60 -10.12
CA ILE A 27 0.68 -17.33 -8.68
C ILE A 27 0.78 -18.61 -7.85
N ASN A 28 0.05 -19.67 -8.20
CA ASN A 28 0.08 -20.92 -7.43
C ASN A 28 1.42 -21.65 -7.56
N LYS A 29 2.24 -21.36 -8.58
CA LYS A 29 3.63 -21.84 -8.57
C LYS A 29 4.44 -21.18 -7.46
N LEU A 30 4.23 -19.87 -7.25
CA LEU A 30 4.91 -19.08 -6.22
C LEU A 30 4.43 -19.50 -4.82
N ARG A 31 3.09 -19.60 -4.63
CA ARG A 31 2.46 -20.00 -3.38
C ARG A 31 2.92 -21.38 -2.92
N ARG A 32 2.90 -22.39 -3.79
CA ARG A 32 3.43 -23.74 -3.46
C ARG A 32 4.90 -23.71 -3.06
N ARG A 33 5.72 -22.93 -3.78
CA ARG A 33 7.15 -22.77 -3.47
C ARG A 33 7.39 -22.07 -2.14
N ALA A 34 6.48 -21.19 -1.71
CA ALA A 34 6.48 -20.54 -0.40
C ALA A 34 5.74 -21.31 0.71
N GLY A 35 5.14 -22.48 0.41
CA GLY A 35 4.36 -23.26 1.39
C GLY A 35 2.97 -22.67 1.73
N VAL A 36 2.43 -21.81 0.86
CA VAL A 36 1.11 -21.21 0.98
C VAL A 36 0.10 -22.04 0.17
N ALA A 37 -1.11 -22.25 0.71
CA ALA A 37 -2.18 -22.98 0.02
C ALA A 37 -2.52 -22.34 -1.34
N ASP A 38 -2.92 -23.11 -2.34
CA ASP A 38 -3.24 -22.56 -3.66
C ASP A 38 -4.40 -21.54 -3.61
N MET A 39 -4.27 -20.48 -4.40
CA MET A 39 -5.35 -19.53 -4.70
C MET A 39 -6.45 -20.25 -5.47
N LYS A 40 -7.67 -20.17 -4.94
CA LYS A 40 -8.90 -20.64 -5.60
C LYS A 40 -9.68 -19.42 -6.07
N VAL A 41 -9.67 -19.17 -7.37
CA VAL A 41 -10.26 -17.95 -7.95
C VAL A 41 -11.76 -17.85 -7.67
N ALA A 42 -12.46 -19.00 -7.65
CA ALA A 42 -13.89 -19.07 -7.37
C ALA A 42 -14.26 -18.73 -5.91
N ASP A 43 -13.31 -18.77 -4.99
CA ASP A 43 -13.54 -18.45 -3.57
C ASP A 43 -13.37 -16.94 -3.29
N ILE A 44 -12.83 -16.17 -4.25
CA ILE A 44 -12.48 -14.76 -4.06
C ILE A 44 -13.60 -13.87 -4.60
N ASP A 45 -14.47 -13.42 -3.68
CA ASP A 45 -15.57 -12.50 -3.95
C ASP A 45 -15.45 -11.19 -3.15
N ASP A 46 -16.48 -10.36 -3.20
CA ASP A 46 -16.52 -9.07 -2.47
C ASP A 46 -16.41 -9.21 -0.94
N SER A 47 -16.72 -10.38 -0.40
CA SER A 47 -16.64 -10.68 1.04
C SER A 47 -15.30 -11.28 1.48
N PHE A 48 -14.48 -11.75 0.53
CA PHE A 48 -13.21 -12.44 0.80
C PHE A 48 -12.23 -11.60 1.62
N ASP A 49 -12.06 -10.32 1.26
CA ASP A 49 -11.33 -9.34 2.07
C ASP A 49 -12.18 -8.08 2.30
N PRO A 50 -12.81 -7.92 3.49
CA PRO A 50 -13.61 -6.74 3.80
C PRO A 50 -12.77 -5.46 3.93
N ASN A 51 -11.45 -5.56 4.07
CA ASN A 51 -10.52 -4.44 4.15
C ASN A 51 -9.71 -4.26 2.85
N ARG A 52 -10.28 -4.69 1.71
CA ARG A 52 -9.67 -4.57 0.39
C ARG A 52 -9.31 -3.12 0.04
N GLY A 53 -8.18 -2.97 -0.65
CA GLY A 53 -7.63 -1.68 -0.99
C GLY A 53 -8.43 -0.86 -2.00
N ARG A 54 -8.18 0.45 -1.98
CA ARG A 54 -8.75 1.41 -2.94
C ARG A 54 -7.65 2.05 -3.79
N TYR A 55 -7.95 2.30 -5.05
CA TYR A 55 -7.14 3.17 -5.90
C TYR A 55 -7.82 4.53 -6.11
N TYR A 56 -7.04 5.55 -6.41
CA TYR A 56 -7.45 6.95 -6.43
C TYR A 56 -7.14 7.56 -7.79
N PRO A 57 -8.06 7.44 -8.77
CA PRO A 57 -7.99 8.20 -10.01
C PRO A 57 -7.85 9.70 -9.72
N LYS A 58 -7.18 10.42 -10.62
CA LYS A 58 -7.03 11.88 -10.48
C LYS A 58 -8.41 12.54 -10.34
N GLY A 59 -8.61 13.31 -9.28
CA GLY A 59 -9.88 13.98 -8.97
C GLY A 59 -10.93 13.11 -8.28
N ASN A 60 -10.60 11.87 -7.88
CA ASN A 60 -11.46 11.01 -7.08
C ASN A 60 -10.82 10.74 -5.70
N GLU A 61 -11.21 11.53 -4.72
CA GLU A 61 -10.72 11.43 -3.33
C GLU A 61 -11.41 10.30 -2.55
N GLN A 62 -12.59 9.86 -2.97
CA GLN A 62 -13.32 8.76 -2.33
C GLN A 62 -12.66 7.40 -2.62
N GLY A 63 -11.89 7.34 -3.72
CA GLY A 63 -11.24 6.13 -4.20
C GLY A 63 -12.23 5.08 -4.69
N VAL A 64 -11.73 4.16 -5.49
CA VAL A 64 -12.49 3.03 -6.05
C VAL A 64 -11.96 1.75 -5.44
N LEU A 65 -12.86 0.90 -4.95
CA LEU A 65 -12.48 -0.40 -4.42
C LEU A 65 -11.88 -1.25 -5.54
N VAL A 66 -10.73 -1.87 -5.29
CA VAL A 66 -10.11 -2.77 -6.27
C VAL A 66 -11.00 -4.01 -6.44
N ASP A 67 -10.98 -4.63 -7.63
CA ASP A 67 -11.61 -5.93 -7.85
C ASP A 67 -11.08 -6.99 -6.85
N PRO A 68 -11.93 -7.90 -6.33
CA PRO A 68 -11.53 -8.91 -5.34
C PRO A 68 -10.32 -9.73 -5.77
N VAL A 69 -10.31 -10.25 -6.99
CA VAL A 69 -9.26 -11.12 -7.51
C VAL A 69 -8.00 -10.30 -7.78
N LEU A 70 -8.14 -9.14 -8.43
CA LEU A 70 -7.02 -8.25 -8.71
C LEU A 70 -6.30 -7.81 -7.43
N TRP A 71 -7.05 -7.58 -6.35
CA TRP A 71 -6.44 -7.24 -5.06
C TRP A 71 -5.58 -8.36 -4.50
N GLU A 72 -6.02 -9.61 -4.56
CA GLU A 72 -5.21 -10.74 -4.12
C GLU A 72 -4.00 -10.96 -5.02
N VAL A 73 -4.11 -10.76 -6.33
CA VAL A 73 -2.94 -10.76 -7.24
C VAL A 73 -1.92 -9.67 -6.86
N ARG A 74 -2.39 -8.45 -6.58
CA ARG A 74 -1.52 -7.35 -6.13
C ARG A 74 -0.91 -7.62 -4.75
N ARG A 75 -1.65 -8.28 -3.85
CA ARG A 75 -1.14 -8.69 -2.53
C ARG A 75 -0.02 -9.73 -2.66
N GLU A 76 -0.20 -10.73 -3.52
CA GLU A 76 0.84 -11.72 -3.83
C GLU A 76 2.10 -11.05 -4.34
N ARG A 77 1.97 -10.07 -5.25
CA ARG A 77 3.10 -9.29 -5.74
C ARG A 77 3.83 -8.53 -4.62
N ILE A 78 3.08 -7.86 -3.74
CA ILE A 78 3.65 -7.10 -2.61
C ILE A 78 4.42 -8.03 -1.67
N VAL A 79 3.87 -9.21 -1.36
CA VAL A 79 4.48 -10.16 -0.42
C VAL A 79 5.70 -10.85 -1.03
N GLU A 80 5.58 -11.35 -2.27
CA GLU A 80 6.66 -12.07 -2.95
C GLU A 80 7.88 -11.18 -3.21
N LEU A 81 7.67 -9.90 -3.58
CA LEU A 81 8.74 -8.96 -3.95
C LEU A 81 9.08 -7.96 -2.82
N MET A 82 8.71 -8.28 -1.59
CA MET A 82 8.95 -7.41 -0.45
C MET A 82 10.47 -7.20 -0.23
N GLY A 83 10.90 -5.93 -0.23
CA GLY A 83 12.31 -5.57 -0.05
C GLY A 83 13.13 -5.53 -1.35
N GLU A 84 12.50 -5.77 -2.51
CA GLU A 84 13.18 -5.78 -3.82
C GLU A 84 13.03 -4.47 -4.62
N GLY A 85 12.42 -3.44 -4.03
CA GLY A 85 12.31 -2.10 -4.63
C GLY A 85 11.10 -1.88 -5.55
N PHE A 86 10.26 -2.91 -5.80
CA PHE A 86 9.07 -2.77 -6.65
C PHE A 86 7.91 -2.01 -6.00
N GLY A 87 7.73 -2.17 -4.68
CA GLY A 87 6.52 -1.72 -3.99
C GLY A 87 6.18 -0.24 -4.18
N PHE A 88 7.18 0.64 -4.24
CA PHE A 88 6.93 2.07 -4.45
C PHE A 88 6.44 2.38 -5.88
N TYR A 89 6.98 1.71 -6.89
CA TYR A 89 6.53 1.85 -8.28
C TYR A 89 5.15 1.23 -8.47
N ASP A 90 4.88 0.10 -7.81
CA ASP A 90 3.59 -0.60 -7.85
C ASP A 90 2.45 0.27 -7.29
N ILE A 91 2.60 0.82 -6.07
CA ILE A 91 1.55 1.68 -5.51
C ILE A 91 1.34 2.97 -6.32
N ARG A 92 2.36 3.45 -7.04
CA ARG A 92 2.25 4.61 -7.93
C ARG A 92 1.46 4.26 -9.20
N ARG A 93 1.85 3.19 -9.92
CA ARG A 93 1.17 2.80 -11.17
C ARG A 93 -0.26 2.31 -10.93
N TRP A 94 -0.54 1.70 -9.78
CA TRP A 94 -1.89 1.34 -9.37
C TRP A 94 -2.72 2.52 -8.86
N ARG A 95 -2.10 3.69 -8.66
CA ARG A 95 -2.71 4.85 -7.99
C ARG A 95 -3.26 4.54 -6.60
N MET A 96 -2.58 3.69 -5.84
CA MET A 96 -2.98 3.27 -4.49
C MET A 96 -2.18 3.96 -3.39
N ALA A 97 -1.27 4.88 -3.72
CA ALA A 97 -0.44 5.54 -2.72
C ALA A 97 -1.24 6.20 -1.58
N PRO A 98 -2.40 6.87 -1.80
CA PRO A 98 -3.24 7.34 -0.70
C PRO A 98 -3.76 6.21 0.22
N TRP A 99 -4.11 5.03 -0.34
CA TRP A 99 -4.52 3.88 0.47
C TRP A 99 -3.41 3.40 1.40
N PHE A 100 -2.16 3.36 0.93
CA PHE A 100 -1.05 2.82 1.70
C PHE A 100 -0.43 3.86 2.65
N LEU A 101 -0.26 5.10 2.18
CA LEU A 101 0.59 6.10 2.82
C LEU A 101 -0.17 7.14 3.64
N ASN A 102 -1.49 7.26 3.49
CA ASN A 102 -2.28 8.23 4.26
C ASN A 102 -2.95 7.63 5.49
N ARG A 103 -2.62 6.38 5.85
CA ARG A 103 -3.21 5.69 7.00
C ARG A 103 -2.41 6.01 8.26
N GLN A 104 -3.11 6.09 9.39
CA GLN A 104 -2.46 6.12 10.70
C GLN A 104 -1.56 4.88 10.84
N PHE A 105 -0.27 5.12 11.03
CA PHE A 105 0.70 4.08 11.31
C PHE A 105 0.40 3.45 12.68
N LYS A 106 0.41 2.12 12.72
CA LYS A 106 0.19 1.33 13.92
C LYS A 106 1.49 0.58 14.23
N GLY A 107 1.99 0.73 15.45
CA GLY A 107 3.05 -0.13 15.96
C GLY A 107 2.52 -1.51 16.32
N MET A 108 3.31 -2.27 17.06
CA MET A 108 2.87 -3.57 17.58
C MET A 108 1.74 -3.39 18.59
N TRP A 109 0.78 -4.32 18.64
CA TRP A 109 -0.19 -4.40 19.73
C TRP A 109 0.52 -4.83 21.02
N MET A 110 0.32 -4.11 22.12
CA MET A 110 0.99 -4.36 23.39
C MET A 110 0.16 -3.85 24.58
N THR A 111 0.34 -4.48 25.73
CA THR A 111 -0.17 -4.03 27.02
C THR A 111 0.83 -3.06 27.69
N LYS A 112 0.35 -2.01 28.39
CA LYS A 112 1.22 -1.00 29.03
C LYS A 112 2.23 -1.60 30.01
N ASP A 113 1.93 -2.73 30.66
CA ASP A 113 2.85 -3.41 31.59
C ASP A 113 4.12 -3.97 30.90
N LYS A 114 4.10 -4.11 29.57
CA LYS A 114 5.24 -4.60 28.77
C LYS A 114 6.12 -3.47 28.24
N PHE A 115 5.78 -2.21 28.47
CA PHE A 115 6.64 -1.09 28.10
C PHE A 115 7.96 -1.18 28.89
N ARG A 116 9.03 -1.56 28.19
CA ARG A 116 10.38 -1.65 28.75
C ARG A 116 11.23 -0.59 28.08
N HIS A 117 11.62 0.41 28.86
CA HIS A 117 12.48 1.54 28.50
C HIS A 117 11.86 2.57 27.54
N GLY A 118 11.43 3.71 28.08
CA GLY A 118 11.09 4.92 27.32
C GLY A 118 9.63 5.37 27.42
N ALA A 119 9.35 6.57 26.90
CA ALA A 119 8.01 7.14 26.76
C ALA A 119 7.30 6.50 25.55
N GLN A 120 6.75 5.31 25.77
CA GLN A 120 5.85 4.66 24.81
C GLN A 120 4.41 5.06 25.14
N PHE A 121 3.66 5.49 24.14
CA PHE A 121 2.23 5.77 24.26
C PHE A 121 1.47 4.75 23.41
N LEU A 122 0.28 4.38 23.86
CA LEU A 122 -0.65 3.67 22.99
C LEU A 122 -1.25 4.65 21.99
N LEU A 123 -1.57 4.19 20.79
CA LEU A 123 -2.31 4.96 19.79
C LEU A 123 -3.78 5.01 20.20
N ASN A 124 -4.30 6.21 20.41
CA ASN A 124 -5.73 6.43 20.46
C ASN A 124 -6.27 6.44 19.01
N GLU A 125 -6.92 5.35 18.59
CA GLU A 125 -7.41 5.20 17.22
C GLU A 125 -8.52 6.21 16.84
N THR A 126 -9.22 6.76 17.83
CA THR A 126 -10.25 7.78 17.61
C THR A 126 -9.61 9.13 17.27
N THR A 127 -8.56 9.52 17.98
CA THR A 127 -7.91 10.83 17.80
C THR A 127 -6.74 10.78 16.81
N GLY A 128 -6.15 9.61 16.56
CA GLY A 128 -4.91 9.45 15.78
C GLY A 128 -3.66 9.96 16.52
N GLY A 129 -3.78 10.22 17.82
CA GLY A 129 -2.69 10.71 18.67
C GLY A 129 -2.29 9.70 19.73
N PRO A 130 -1.25 10.01 20.53
CA PRO A 130 -0.93 9.21 21.70
C PRO A 130 -2.05 9.30 22.75
N ASP A 131 -2.41 8.17 23.33
CA ASP A 131 -3.10 8.10 24.62
C ASP A 131 -2.19 8.72 25.68
N PRO A 132 -2.67 9.70 26.46
CA PRO A 132 -1.84 10.35 27.45
C PRO A 132 -1.38 9.36 28.54
N ALA A 133 -0.37 9.73 29.32
CA ALA A 133 0.20 8.85 30.33
C ALA A 133 -0.82 8.43 31.42
N ASP A 134 -1.77 9.32 31.74
CA ASP A 134 -2.92 9.10 32.61
C ASP A 134 -4.18 8.60 31.87
N GLY A 135 -4.05 8.29 30.58
CA GLY A 135 -5.11 7.75 29.75
C GLY A 135 -5.57 6.36 30.19
N ALA A 136 -6.85 6.08 30.00
CA ALA A 136 -7.51 4.87 30.48
C ALA A 136 -7.12 3.59 29.71
N MET A 137 -6.41 3.70 28.57
CA MET A 137 -6.04 2.52 27.79
C MET A 137 -4.99 1.69 28.55
N THR A 138 -5.20 0.39 28.64
CA THR A 138 -4.25 -0.54 29.24
C THR A 138 -3.54 -1.39 28.19
N GLU A 139 -4.08 -1.46 26.97
CA GLU A 139 -3.50 -2.12 25.82
C GLU A 139 -3.94 -1.47 24.50
N GLY A 140 -3.17 -1.68 23.44
CA GLY A 140 -3.44 -1.16 22.11
C GLY A 140 -2.21 -1.19 21.22
N TYR A 141 -2.31 -0.60 20.03
CA TYR A 141 -1.13 -0.40 19.18
C TYR A 141 -0.20 0.65 19.76
N ILE A 142 1.11 0.47 19.64
CA ILE A 142 2.08 1.52 19.98
C ILE A 142 1.90 2.70 19.00
N TYR A 143 1.84 3.91 19.55
CA TYR A 143 1.91 5.15 18.77
C TYR A 143 3.33 5.34 18.24
N LEU A 144 3.46 5.44 16.91
CA LEU A 144 4.76 5.62 16.24
C LEU A 144 4.95 7.06 15.79
N GLN A 145 3.97 7.59 15.06
CA GLN A 145 4.01 8.91 14.45
C GLN A 145 2.61 9.46 14.20
N PRO A 146 2.46 10.77 13.98
CA PRO A 146 1.17 11.37 13.65
C PRO A 146 0.57 10.77 12.38
N ASP A 147 -0.75 10.86 12.28
CA ASP A 147 -1.46 10.63 11.03
C ASP A 147 -0.88 11.55 9.93
N PRO A 148 -0.47 11.00 8.77
CA PRO A 148 0.18 11.78 7.72
C PRO A 148 -0.70 12.91 7.16
N ILE A 149 -2.01 12.69 7.05
CA ILE A 149 -2.93 13.74 6.59
C ILE A 149 -2.97 14.88 7.61
N LYS A 150 -3.11 14.55 8.90
CA LYS A 150 -3.15 15.57 9.97
C LYS A 150 -1.83 16.33 10.13
N ALA A 151 -0.71 15.68 9.82
CA ALA A 151 0.60 16.32 9.80
C ALA A 151 0.85 17.20 8.56
N GLY A 152 -0.02 17.16 7.55
CA GLY A 152 0.21 17.84 6.27
C GLY A 152 1.22 17.12 5.36
N GLU A 153 1.57 15.87 5.70
CA GLU A 153 2.53 15.01 5.00
C GLU A 153 1.82 13.92 4.17
N GLY A 154 0.50 13.98 4.05
CA GLY A 154 -0.28 13.07 3.23
C GLY A 154 0.16 13.10 1.76
N TRP A 155 -0.03 11.98 1.07
CA TRP A 155 0.27 11.81 -0.34
C TRP A 155 -0.46 12.84 -1.20
N GLN A 156 0.29 13.56 -2.03
CA GLN A 156 -0.20 14.59 -2.94
C GLN A 156 -0.12 14.10 -4.39
N GLU A 157 -0.99 14.65 -5.26
CA GLU A 157 -1.05 14.27 -6.68
C GLU A 157 0.30 14.40 -7.39
N ARG A 158 1.09 15.42 -7.05
CA ARG A 158 2.43 15.64 -7.64
C ARG A 158 3.40 14.50 -7.38
N TYR A 159 3.26 13.76 -6.28
CA TYR A 159 4.18 12.67 -5.90
C TYR A 159 4.08 11.43 -6.79
N TYR A 160 3.10 11.36 -7.70
CA TYR A 160 3.06 10.33 -8.74
C TYR A 160 4.14 10.49 -9.81
N LEU A 161 4.75 11.68 -9.94
CA LEU A 161 5.89 11.94 -10.83
C LEU A 161 7.02 12.57 -10.01
N TYR A 162 8.27 12.25 -10.35
CA TYR A 162 9.41 12.93 -9.74
C TYR A 162 9.53 14.33 -10.32
N GLU A 163 10.05 15.28 -9.54
CA GLU A 163 10.48 16.56 -10.09
C GLU A 163 11.66 16.37 -11.04
N VAL A 164 11.72 17.20 -12.09
CA VAL A 164 12.96 17.42 -12.83
C VAL A 164 13.85 18.30 -11.93
N PRO A 165 15.09 17.90 -11.63
CA PRO A 165 15.96 18.70 -10.78
C PRO A 165 16.15 20.12 -11.33
N THR A 166 16.03 21.14 -10.48
CA THR A 166 16.11 22.55 -10.89
C THR A 166 17.41 22.88 -11.63
N GLN A 167 18.52 22.25 -11.25
CA GLN A 167 19.82 22.42 -11.92
C GLN A 167 19.78 21.94 -13.38
N GLU A 168 19.07 20.85 -13.68
CA GLU A 168 18.92 20.35 -15.04
C GLU A 168 18.09 21.31 -15.89
N ILE A 169 17.04 21.91 -15.33
CA ILE A 169 16.25 22.95 -16.01
C ILE A 169 17.09 24.20 -16.28
N ILE A 170 17.96 24.60 -15.34
CA ILE A 170 18.86 25.75 -15.54
C ILE A 170 19.87 25.46 -16.67
N LEU A 171 20.42 24.25 -16.72
CA LEU A 171 21.36 23.83 -17.77
C LEU A 171 20.67 23.67 -19.14
N ASN A 172 19.43 23.18 -19.15
CA ASN A 172 18.63 23.02 -20.35
C ASN A 172 17.20 23.56 -20.13
N PRO A 173 16.96 24.85 -20.44
CA PRO A 173 15.65 25.48 -20.26
C PRO A 173 14.50 24.82 -21.03
N ALA A 174 14.79 23.99 -22.04
CA ALA A 174 13.77 23.25 -22.78
C ALA A 174 13.15 22.10 -21.97
N LEU A 175 13.68 21.78 -20.78
CA LEU A 175 13.07 20.85 -19.83
C LEU A 175 11.90 21.47 -19.05
N ALA A 176 11.69 22.79 -19.14
CA ALA A 176 10.53 23.44 -18.55
C ALA A 176 9.27 23.25 -19.42
N PRO A 177 8.06 23.26 -18.80
CA PRO A 177 7.81 23.33 -17.36
C PRO A 177 8.13 22.01 -16.66
N ASN A 178 8.28 22.06 -15.33
CA ASN A 178 8.45 20.86 -14.51
C ASN A 178 7.20 19.96 -14.57
N ASN A 179 7.32 18.74 -14.05
CA ASN A 179 6.19 17.82 -13.94
C ASN A 179 5.03 18.45 -13.13
N PRO A 180 3.76 18.10 -13.41
CA PRO A 180 2.60 18.73 -12.78
C PRO A 180 2.67 18.79 -11.25
N GLY A 181 2.55 20.00 -10.69
CA GLY A 181 2.56 20.27 -9.25
C GLY A 181 3.94 20.44 -8.62
N TRP A 182 5.01 20.35 -9.42
CA TRP A 182 6.36 20.76 -9.04
C TRP A 182 6.63 22.15 -9.61
N GLU A 183 7.32 23.00 -8.83
CA GLU A 183 7.70 24.37 -9.19
C GLU A 183 9.20 24.49 -9.46
#